data_AF-A0A811UPC9-F1
#
_entry.id   AF-A0A811UPC9-F1
#
_cell.length_a   1.000
_cell.length_b   1.000
_cell.length_c   1.000
_cell.angle_alpha   90.00
_cell.angle_beta   90.00
_cell.angle_gamma   90.00
#
_symmetry.space_group_name_H-M   'P 1'
#
loop_
_entity.id
_entity.type
_entity.pdbx_description
1 polymer ?
#
loop_
_entity_poly.entity_id
_entity_poly.type
_entity_poly.pdbx_seq_one_letter_code
_entity_poly.pdbx_strand_id
1 'polypeptide(L)'
;MKRIRNIFSKKGEYQIYPGPDPKQAIMGSLVFCIHHKQGCKWSDELRKLKGHLNVCKHDATQCPNKCGAQIPRIMMTDHLQFTCNMRRTKCEFCQSEFSGAGLEEHAGTCGQEPIYCEAKCGQRVLRGRMTLHKSKDCAKRLRRCVHCAREFSCDTLPLHVAQCPRAPLTCPQRCDVGAIARGDMEAHLRDECKALAIACSFKEAGCRFKGPRHMLEAHLEANAASHLSLMVSLSSRQGQQIQMLKTAVSKLSINYTGTLLWKITDWSAKMTEARSKDGLELVSPPFYTSQYGYKLQASMFLNGNGPGENTHVSVYIKVLPGEYDALLKWPFAHSITFTLFEQGAQTGQGGVAESFVPDPTWENFQRPSNEPDQLGFGFPRFISHEMLHRRPFIKDDTVFLRVKVDPSKIVAV
;
A
#
# COMPACT_ATOMS: atom_id res chain seq x y z
N MET A 1 40.47 -28.04 -75.98
CA MET A 1 40.96 -26.87 -76.75
C MET A 1 42.48 -26.81 -76.67
N LYS A 2 43.15 -26.83 -77.83
CA LYS A 2 44.43 -26.14 -78.14
C LYS A 2 45.66 -26.40 -77.24
N ARG A 3 46.65 -27.14 -77.78
CA ARG A 3 47.99 -26.63 -78.23
C ARG A 3 49.03 -27.75 -78.22
N ILE A 4 49.38 -28.22 -79.43
CA ILE A 4 50.71 -28.74 -79.71
C ILE A 4 51.56 -27.55 -80.18
N ARG A 5 52.70 -27.36 -79.50
CA ARG A 5 53.84 -26.48 -79.77
C ARG A 5 54.99 -27.19 -79.01
N ASN A 6 56.19 -27.41 -79.52
CA ASN A 6 56.90 -26.81 -80.64
C ASN A 6 58.24 -27.57 -80.80
N ILE A 7 58.96 -27.31 -81.90
CA ILE A 7 60.42 -27.42 -82.11
C ILE A 7 60.95 -28.62 -82.94
N PHE A 8 61.10 -28.33 -84.25
CA PHE A 8 62.33 -28.40 -85.08
C PHE A 8 63.46 -29.36 -84.69
N SER A 9 64.02 -30.09 -85.67
CA SER A 9 65.11 -29.59 -86.53
C SER A 9 65.81 -30.71 -87.31
N LYS A 10 66.14 -30.39 -88.57
CA LYS A 10 67.21 -30.93 -89.43
C LYS A 10 67.11 -32.34 -90.03
N LYS A 11 66.86 -32.30 -91.35
CA LYS A 11 67.65 -32.89 -92.46
C LYS A 11 68.41 -34.19 -92.18
N GLY A 12 68.03 -35.23 -92.89
CA GLY A 12 68.83 -36.42 -93.16
C GLY A 12 68.12 -37.26 -94.20
N GLU A 13 68.63 -37.20 -95.42
CA GLU A 13 68.08 -37.83 -96.62
C GLU A 13 68.13 -39.37 -96.58
N TYR A 14 67.01 -39.94 -97.03
CA TYR A 14 66.79 -41.19 -97.76
C TYR A 14 67.51 -42.49 -97.33
N GLN A 15 66.70 -43.47 -96.91
CA GLN A 15 66.54 -44.68 -97.71
C GLN A 15 65.18 -45.36 -97.43
N ILE A 16 64.44 -45.64 -98.51
CA ILE A 16 63.04 -46.07 -98.50
C ILE A 16 62.96 -47.60 -98.33
N TYR A 17 62.26 -48.06 -97.29
CA TYR A 17 61.56 -49.36 -97.27
C TYR A 17 60.19 -49.18 -96.58
N PRO A 18 59.08 -49.71 -97.11
CA PRO A 18 57.74 -49.44 -96.57
C PRO A 18 57.40 -50.33 -95.35
N GLY A 19 56.96 -49.69 -94.26
CA GLY A 19 56.33 -50.32 -93.09
C GLY A 19 54.86 -49.88 -92.90
N PRO A 20 54.06 -50.57 -92.06
CA PRO A 20 52.59 -50.45 -92.04
C PRO A 20 52.02 -49.17 -91.37
N ASP A 21 50.74 -48.87 -91.70
CA ASP A 21 49.98 -47.61 -91.53
C ASP A 21 49.87 -47.05 -90.08
N PRO A 22 50.25 -45.77 -89.83
CA PRO A 22 50.25 -45.13 -88.50
C PRO A 22 48.88 -45.00 -87.80
N LYS A 23 47.74 -45.05 -88.50
CA LYS A 23 46.41 -44.99 -87.85
C LYS A 23 46.10 -46.24 -87.02
N GLN A 24 46.64 -47.39 -87.41
CA GLN A 24 46.41 -48.66 -86.74
C GLN A 24 47.18 -48.73 -85.41
N ALA A 25 48.38 -48.14 -85.35
CA ALA A 25 49.20 -48.06 -84.15
C ALA A 25 48.57 -47.20 -83.04
N ILE A 26 47.98 -46.04 -83.38
CA ILE A 26 47.34 -45.15 -82.40
C ILE A 26 46.10 -45.80 -81.77
N MET A 27 45.30 -46.53 -82.54
CA MET A 27 44.09 -47.18 -82.05
C MET A 27 44.36 -48.41 -81.17
N GLY A 28 45.58 -48.97 -81.24
CA GLY A 28 46.08 -50.04 -80.38
C GLY A 28 46.81 -49.56 -79.12
N SER A 29 46.99 -48.25 -78.92
CA SER A 29 47.68 -47.72 -77.73
C SER A 29 46.89 -47.99 -76.45
N LEU A 30 47.59 -48.46 -75.40
CA LEU A 30 47.02 -48.66 -74.07
C LEU A 30 46.63 -47.31 -73.45
N VAL A 31 45.37 -47.19 -73.04
CA VAL A 31 44.83 -46.00 -72.36
C VAL A 31 44.06 -46.39 -71.10
N PHE A 32 44.05 -45.48 -70.12
CA PHE A 32 43.25 -45.61 -68.90
C PHE A 32 41.89 -44.92 -69.07
N CYS A 33 40.89 -45.36 -68.32
CA CYS A 33 39.61 -44.64 -68.25
C CYS A 33 39.84 -43.18 -67.81
N ILE A 34 39.10 -42.24 -68.42
CA ILE A 34 39.15 -40.82 -68.04
C ILE A 34 38.78 -40.58 -66.56
N HIS A 35 38.03 -41.53 -65.96
CA HIS A 35 37.61 -41.53 -64.55
C HIS A 35 38.54 -42.36 -63.66
N HIS A 36 39.77 -42.69 -64.10
CA HIS A 36 40.73 -43.48 -63.31
C HIS A 36 41.03 -42.85 -61.94
N LYS A 37 41.13 -41.52 -61.88
CA LYS A 37 41.30 -40.77 -60.61
C LYS A 37 40.08 -40.82 -59.69
N GLN A 38 38.91 -41.16 -60.21
CA GLN A 38 37.66 -41.30 -59.45
C GLN A 38 37.40 -42.75 -59.00
N GLY A 39 38.36 -43.67 -59.24
CA GLY A 39 38.30 -45.06 -58.81
C GLY A 39 37.99 -46.08 -59.92
N CYS A 40 37.84 -45.66 -61.17
CA CYS A 40 37.65 -46.61 -62.27
C CYS A 40 38.96 -47.32 -62.63
N LYS A 41 39.01 -48.65 -62.48
CA LYS A 41 40.22 -49.46 -62.69
C LYS A 41 40.43 -49.94 -64.15
N TRP A 42 39.67 -49.45 -65.11
CA TRP A 42 39.74 -49.94 -66.49
C TRP A 42 40.92 -49.34 -67.27
N SER A 43 41.65 -50.19 -67.98
CA SER A 43 42.69 -49.85 -68.94
C SER A 43 42.75 -50.88 -70.07
N ASP A 44 42.72 -50.44 -71.33
CA ASP A 44 42.85 -51.29 -72.53
C ASP A 44 43.20 -50.40 -73.74
N GLU A 45 43.21 -50.96 -74.94
CA GLU A 45 43.45 -50.25 -76.20
C GLU A 45 42.41 -49.13 -76.44
N LEU A 46 42.87 -48.01 -77.01
CA LEU A 46 42.05 -46.83 -77.29
C LEU A 46 40.76 -47.15 -78.08
N ARG A 47 40.81 -48.10 -79.03
CA ARG A 47 39.63 -48.54 -79.79
C ARG A 47 38.49 -49.09 -78.93
N LYS A 48 38.78 -49.63 -77.74
CA LYS A 48 37.80 -50.20 -76.80
C LYS A 48 37.32 -49.20 -75.74
N LEU A 49 37.96 -48.05 -75.59
CA LEU A 49 37.61 -47.04 -74.58
C LEU A 49 36.16 -46.55 -74.71
N LYS A 50 35.68 -46.33 -75.95
CA LYS A 50 34.29 -45.92 -76.19
C LYS A 50 33.29 -46.98 -75.72
N GLY A 51 33.62 -48.27 -75.90
CA GLY A 51 32.82 -49.38 -75.38
C GLY A 51 32.79 -49.42 -73.85
N HIS A 52 33.93 -49.15 -73.20
CA HIS A 52 34.01 -49.07 -71.74
C HIS A 52 33.24 -47.88 -71.15
N LEU A 53 33.35 -46.68 -71.71
CA LEU A 53 32.65 -45.49 -71.17
C LEU A 53 31.12 -45.69 -71.15
N ASN A 54 30.57 -46.45 -72.09
CA ASN A 54 29.16 -46.83 -72.11
C ASN A 54 28.72 -47.70 -70.91
N VAL A 55 29.64 -48.36 -70.21
CA VAL A 55 29.36 -49.23 -69.05
C VAL A 55 30.10 -48.79 -67.77
N CYS A 56 30.91 -47.73 -67.84
CA CYS A 56 31.70 -47.24 -66.71
C CYS A 56 30.80 -46.71 -65.59
N LYS A 57 30.93 -47.24 -64.36
CA LYS A 57 30.09 -46.85 -63.22
C LYS A 57 30.25 -45.38 -62.80
N HIS A 58 31.39 -44.77 -63.10
CA HIS A 58 31.71 -43.38 -62.76
C HIS A 58 31.34 -42.38 -63.86
N ASP A 59 31.10 -42.87 -65.06
CA ASP A 59 30.72 -42.02 -66.18
C ASP A 59 29.29 -41.50 -65.98
N ALA A 60 29.10 -40.20 -66.24
CA ALA A 60 27.85 -39.52 -65.99
C ALA A 60 26.85 -39.77 -67.12
N THR A 61 25.63 -40.10 -66.74
CA THR A 61 24.53 -40.31 -67.68
C THR A 61 23.36 -39.43 -67.31
N GLN A 62 22.54 -39.09 -68.31
CA GLN A 62 21.34 -38.29 -68.08
C GLN A 62 20.38 -39.04 -67.15
N CYS A 63 19.82 -38.33 -66.17
CA CYS A 63 18.83 -38.89 -65.27
C CYS A 63 17.64 -39.49 -66.06
N PRO A 64 17.23 -40.74 -65.80
CA PRO A 64 16.09 -41.38 -66.46
C PRO A 64 14.77 -40.62 -66.33
N ASN A 65 14.58 -39.90 -65.21
CA ASN A 65 13.40 -39.07 -64.97
C ASN A 65 13.46 -37.72 -65.71
N LYS A 66 14.46 -37.52 -66.57
CA LYS A 66 14.66 -36.32 -67.41
C LYS A 66 14.66 -35.00 -66.60
N CYS A 67 15.18 -35.03 -65.38
CA CYS A 67 15.31 -33.84 -64.52
C CYS A 67 16.37 -32.83 -65.01
N GLY A 68 17.09 -33.14 -66.10
CA GLY A 68 18.14 -32.29 -66.68
C GLY A 68 19.54 -32.54 -66.12
N ALA A 69 19.69 -33.23 -64.99
CA ALA A 69 20.99 -33.50 -64.38
C ALA A 69 21.77 -34.66 -65.05
N GLN A 70 23.11 -34.54 -65.07
CA GLN A 70 24.05 -35.60 -65.46
C GLN A 70 24.62 -36.22 -64.18
N ILE A 71 24.30 -37.49 -63.92
CA ILE A 71 24.62 -38.16 -62.67
C ILE A 71 25.49 -39.38 -62.96
N PRO A 72 26.63 -39.58 -62.23
CA PRO A 72 27.41 -40.81 -62.31
C PRO A 72 26.55 -42.04 -62.07
N ARG A 73 26.68 -43.09 -62.89
CA ARG A 73 25.85 -44.31 -62.77
C ARG A 73 25.83 -44.90 -61.35
N ILE A 74 26.94 -44.79 -60.62
CA ILE A 74 27.06 -45.24 -59.22
C ILE A 74 26.18 -44.46 -58.22
N MET A 75 25.93 -43.18 -58.46
CA MET A 75 25.09 -42.30 -57.60
C MET A 75 23.64 -42.20 -58.09
N MET A 76 23.30 -42.87 -59.20
CA MET A 76 21.99 -42.74 -59.83
C MET A 76 20.85 -43.23 -58.93
N THR A 77 21.07 -44.31 -58.17
CA THR A 77 20.07 -44.86 -57.24
C THR A 77 19.71 -43.86 -56.15
N ASP A 78 20.71 -43.31 -55.46
CA ASP A 78 20.50 -42.33 -54.39
C ASP A 78 19.90 -41.03 -54.92
N HIS A 79 20.32 -40.62 -56.13
CA HIS A 79 19.70 -39.48 -56.81
C HIS A 79 18.21 -39.70 -57.03
N LEU A 80 17.82 -40.81 -57.65
CA LEU A 80 16.42 -41.11 -57.93
C LEU A 80 15.59 -41.25 -56.65
N GLN A 81 16.19 -41.70 -55.55
CA GLN A 81 15.51 -41.93 -54.28
C GLN A 81 15.34 -40.64 -53.44
N PHE A 82 16.37 -39.80 -53.34
CA PHE A 82 16.39 -38.72 -52.32
C PHE A 82 16.55 -37.30 -52.88
N THR A 83 17.25 -37.11 -54.01
CA THR A 83 17.66 -35.76 -54.45
C THR A 83 17.11 -35.35 -55.82
N CYS A 84 16.56 -36.27 -56.60
CA CYS A 84 15.99 -35.94 -57.91
C CYS A 84 14.71 -35.13 -57.76
N ASN A 85 14.66 -33.94 -58.35
CA ASN A 85 13.49 -33.06 -58.32
C ASN A 85 12.28 -33.66 -59.06
N MET A 86 12.52 -34.59 -59.98
CA MET A 86 11.48 -35.31 -60.73
C MET A 86 11.22 -36.73 -60.18
N ARG A 87 11.75 -37.07 -58.99
CA ARG A 87 11.41 -38.34 -58.33
C ARG A 87 9.93 -38.36 -57.99
N ARG A 88 9.28 -39.52 -58.12
CA ARG A 88 7.90 -39.70 -57.65
C ARG A 88 7.94 -40.24 -56.23
N THR A 89 7.39 -39.49 -55.30
CA THR A 89 7.33 -39.86 -53.88
C THR A 89 5.99 -39.45 -53.30
N LYS A 90 5.57 -40.13 -52.22
CA LYS A 90 4.32 -39.84 -51.53
C LYS A 90 4.58 -38.96 -50.32
N CYS A 91 3.65 -38.05 -50.03
CA CYS A 91 3.64 -37.34 -48.76
C CYS A 91 3.30 -38.31 -47.62
N GLU A 92 4.07 -38.28 -46.53
CA GLU A 92 3.87 -39.16 -45.37
C GLU A 92 2.51 -38.95 -44.68
N PHE A 93 1.92 -37.76 -44.80
CA PHE A 93 0.65 -37.42 -44.16
C PHE A 93 -0.57 -37.65 -45.06
N CYS A 94 -0.58 -37.11 -46.29
CA CYS A 94 -1.74 -37.19 -47.18
C CYS A 94 -1.68 -38.34 -48.19
N GLN A 95 -0.54 -39.02 -48.31
CA GLN A 95 -0.31 -40.14 -49.23
C GLN A 95 -0.44 -39.81 -50.73
N SER A 96 -0.72 -38.56 -51.08
CA SER A 96 -0.70 -38.08 -52.46
C SER A 96 0.71 -38.14 -53.04
N GLU A 97 0.80 -38.48 -54.33
CA GLU A 97 2.06 -38.53 -55.07
C GLU A 97 2.45 -37.16 -55.59
N PHE A 98 3.72 -36.81 -55.44
CA PHE A 98 4.32 -35.57 -55.91
C PHE A 98 5.65 -35.85 -56.64
N SER A 99 6.09 -34.88 -57.43
CA SER A 99 7.50 -34.79 -57.81
C SER A 99 8.35 -34.39 -56.58
N GLY A 100 9.65 -34.63 -56.60
CA GLY A 100 10.56 -34.20 -55.53
C GLY A 100 10.44 -32.71 -55.22
N ALA A 101 10.45 -31.85 -56.24
CA ALA A 101 10.26 -30.40 -56.07
C ALA A 101 8.84 -30.05 -55.57
N GLY A 102 7.81 -30.75 -56.07
CA GLY A 102 6.43 -30.53 -55.62
C GLY A 102 6.20 -30.96 -54.17
N LEU A 103 6.92 -31.98 -53.68
CA LEU A 103 6.83 -32.40 -52.27
C LEU A 103 7.48 -31.37 -51.34
N GLU A 104 8.59 -30.75 -51.77
CA GLU A 104 9.25 -29.67 -51.02
C GLU A 104 8.35 -28.42 -50.91
N GLU A 105 7.64 -28.05 -51.98
CA GLU A 105 6.65 -26.96 -51.93
C GLU A 105 5.39 -27.33 -51.12
N HIS A 106 5.00 -28.62 -51.13
CA HIS A 106 3.89 -29.14 -50.32
C HIS A 106 4.22 -29.16 -48.82
N ALA A 107 5.50 -29.25 -48.44
CA ALA A 107 5.92 -29.24 -47.05
C ALA A 107 5.45 -27.95 -46.36
N GLY A 108 4.80 -28.08 -45.19
CA GLY A 108 4.23 -26.94 -44.47
C GLY A 108 2.88 -26.44 -45.00
N THR A 109 2.35 -26.96 -46.11
CA THR A 109 0.99 -26.67 -46.59
C THR A 109 0.06 -27.90 -46.57
N CYS A 110 0.59 -29.08 -46.27
CA CYS A 110 -0.18 -30.32 -46.19
C CYS A 110 -1.35 -30.23 -45.19
N GLY A 111 -2.58 -30.33 -45.70
CA GLY A 111 -3.79 -30.28 -44.87
C GLY A 111 -3.94 -31.45 -43.89
N GLN A 112 -3.28 -32.59 -44.15
CA GLN A 112 -3.31 -33.80 -43.30
C GLN A 112 -2.16 -33.84 -42.28
N GLU A 113 -1.26 -32.86 -42.28
CA GLU A 113 -0.19 -32.76 -41.29
C GLU A 113 -0.77 -32.36 -39.91
N PRO A 114 -0.52 -33.13 -38.83
CA PRO A 114 -0.97 -32.77 -37.49
C PRO A 114 -0.07 -31.72 -36.85
N ILE A 115 -0.57 -30.49 -36.72
CA ILE A 115 0.13 -29.34 -36.14
C ILE A 115 -0.47 -28.93 -34.79
N TYR A 116 0.31 -28.28 -33.94
CA TYR A 116 -0.21 -27.75 -32.68
C TYR A 116 -1.14 -26.56 -32.91
N CYS A 117 -2.20 -26.48 -32.11
CA CYS A 117 -3.09 -25.32 -32.13
C CYS A 117 -2.36 -24.04 -31.68
N GLU A 118 -2.43 -22.99 -32.49
CA GLU A 118 -1.83 -21.66 -32.23
C GLU A 118 -2.33 -21.02 -30.93
N ALA A 119 -3.56 -21.33 -30.51
CA ALA A 119 -4.12 -20.86 -29.24
C ALA A 119 -3.55 -21.61 -28.01
N LYS A 120 -2.53 -22.46 -28.21
CA LYS A 120 -1.84 -23.23 -27.17
C LYS A 120 -2.80 -24.03 -26.28
N CYS A 121 -3.83 -24.63 -26.89
CA CYS A 121 -4.79 -25.49 -26.18
C CYS A 121 -4.23 -26.90 -25.88
N GLY A 122 -3.02 -27.22 -26.35
CA GLY A 122 -2.36 -28.51 -26.15
C GLY A 122 -2.70 -29.59 -27.19
N GLN A 123 -3.72 -29.39 -28.04
CA GLN A 123 -4.14 -30.37 -29.05
C GLN A 123 -3.31 -30.29 -30.35
N ARG A 124 -3.05 -31.45 -30.95
CA ARG A 124 -2.53 -31.59 -32.32
C ARG A 124 -3.70 -31.81 -33.28
N VAL A 125 -3.83 -30.94 -34.27
CA VAL A 125 -4.97 -30.90 -35.20
C VAL A 125 -4.43 -30.91 -36.63
N LEU A 126 -5.13 -31.60 -37.53
CA LEU A 126 -4.83 -31.56 -38.96
C LEU A 126 -4.90 -30.11 -39.46
N ARG A 127 -3.86 -29.64 -40.17
CA ARG A 127 -3.76 -28.27 -40.68
C ARG A 127 -5.03 -27.81 -41.39
N GLY A 128 -5.61 -28.65 -42.25
CA GLY A 128 -6.84 -28.35 -43.00
C GLY A 128 -8.11 -28.26 -42.14
N ARG A 129 -8.08 -28.76 -40.89
CA ARG A 129 -9.21 -28.69 -39.93
C ARG A 129 -8.99 -27.64 -38.84
N MET A 130 -7.93 -26.84 -38.89
CA MET A 130 -7.60 -25.87 -37.85
C MET A 130 -8.69 -24.80 -37.67
N THR A 131 -9.32 -24.33 -38.75
CA THR A 131 -10.43 -23.37 -38.72
C THR A 131 -11.67 -23.93 -38.02
N LEU A 132 -12.02 -25.19 -38.31
CA LEU A 132 -13.10 -25.90 -37.65
C LEU A 132 -12.79 -26.09 -36.15
N HIS A 133 -11.58 -26.52 -35.82
CA HIS A 133 -11.14 -26.65 -34.43
C HIS A 133 -11.25 -25.32 -33.68
N LYS A 134 -10.69 -24.22 -34.22
CA LYS A 134 -10.74 -22.88 -33.60
C LYS A 134 -12.18 -22.45 -33.32
N SER A 135 -13.10 -22.69 -34.24
CA SER A 135 -14.50 -22.27 -34.11
C SER A 135 -15.35 -23.18 -33.21
N LYS A 136 -15.18 -24.50 -33.27
CA LYS A 136 -16.09 -25.48 -32.62
C LYS A 136 -15.49 -26.36 -31.53
N ASP A 137 -14.19 -26.65 -31.54
CA ASP A 137 -13.60 -27.66 -30.63
C ASP A 137 -12.55 -27.11 -29.65
N CYS A 138 -11.90 -26.00 -29.98
CA CYS A 138 -10.82 -25.43 -29.17
C CYS A 138 -11.32 -24.98 -27.78
N ALA A 139 -10.79 -25.59 -26.72
CA ALA A 139 -11.05 -25.18 -25.34
C ALA A 139 -10.61 -23.73 -25.04
N LYS A 140 -9.63 -23.22 -25.81
CA LYS A 140 -9.14 -21.84 -25.72
C LYS A 140 -9.86 -20.86 -26.65
N ARG A 141 -10.94 -21.26 -27.36
CA ARG A 141 -11.72 -20.31 -28.18
C ARG A 141 -12.32 -19.22 -27.30
N LEU A 142 -12.41 -18.00 -27.83
CA LEU A 142 -13.05 -16.89 -27.13
C LEU A 142 -14.57 -16.95 -27.25
N ARG A 143 -15.24 -16.69 -26.13
CA ARG A 143 -16.69 -16.62 -25.99
C ARG A 143 -17.04 -15.40 -25.14
N ARG A 144 -18.12 -14.71 -25.51
CA ARG A 144 -18.64 -13.58 -24.74
C ARG A 144 -19.46 -14.06 -23.56
N CYS A 145 -19.24 -13.46 -22.40
CA CYS A 145 -20.10 -13.64 -21.24
C CYS A 145 -21.50 -13.06 -21.52
N VAL A 146 -22.54 -13.84 -21.23
CA VAL A 146 -23.94 -13.43 -21.44
C VAL A 146 -24.37 -12.25 -20.55
N HIS A 147 -23.65 -12.01 -19.44
CA HIS A 147 -23.99 -10.96 -18.47
C HIS A 147 -23.19 -9.66 -18.67
N CYS A 148 -21.89 -9.74 -19.00
CA CYS A 148 -21.02 -8.56 -19.11
C CYS A 148 -20.46 -8.31 -20.51
N ALA A 149 -20.77 -9.18 -21.49
CA ALA A 149 -20.31 -9.15 -22.87
C ALA A 149 -18.78 -9.22 -23.09
N ARG A 150 -17.96 -9.27 -22.02
CA ARG A 150 -16.50 -9.46 -22.13
C ARG A 150 -16.15 -10.86 -22.63
N GLU A 151 -15.01 -10.95 -23.32
CA GLU A 151 -14.53 -12.18 -23.93
C GLU A 151 -13.62 -12.97 -22.99
N PHE A 152 -13.87 -14.27 -22.92
CA PHE A 152 -13.09 -15.23 -22.11
C PHE A 152 -12.86 -16.50 -22.93
N SER A 153 -11.81 -17.25 -22.60
CA SER A 153 -11.63 -18.57 -23.19
C SER A 153 -12.73 -19.52 -22.72
N CYS A 154 -13.15 -20.46 -23.59
CA CYS A 154 -14.27 -21.35 -23.33
C CYS A 154 -14.12 -22.15 -22.03
N ASP A 155 -12.88 -22.51 -21.66
CA ASP A 155 -12.54 -23.21 -20.42
C ASP A 155 -12.60 -22.33 -19.16
N THR A 156 -12.35 -21.02 -19.26
CA THR A 156 -12.38 -20.10 -18.11
C THR A 156 -13.72 -19.38 -17.93
N LEU A 157 -14.53 -19.33 -18.99
CA LEU A 157 -15.84 -18.67 -18.97
C LEU A 157 -16.77 -19.17 -17.84
N PRO A 158 -16.88 -20.48 -17.53
CA PRO A 158 -17.72 -20.94 -16.41
C PRO A 158 -17.30 -20.34 -15.06
N LEU A 159 -15.99 -20.26 -14.79
CA LEU A 159 -15.45 -19.64 -13.58
C LEU A 159 -15.77 -18.15 -13.52
N HIS A 160 -15.65 -17.45 -14.66
CA HIS A 160 -16.05 -16.05 -14.75
C HIS A 160 -17.56 -15.88 -14.51
N VAL A 161 -18.43 -16.66 -15.16
CA VAL A 161 -19.90 -16.54 -15.01
C VAL A 161 -20.31 -16.74 -13.54
N ALA A 162 -19.71 -17.74 -12.88
CA ALA A 162 -19.90 -17.96 -11.46
C ALA A 162 -19.49 -16.76 -10.59
N GLN A 163 -18.61 -15.88 -11.08
CA GLN A 163 -18.05 -14.70 -10.40
C GLN A 163 -18.41 -13.34 -11.06
N CYS A 164 -19.27 -13.33 -12.09
CA CYS A 164 -19.50 -12.15 -12.91
C CYS A 164 -20.24 -11.04 -12.13
N PRO A 165 -19.72 -9.80 -12.07
CA PRO A 165 -20.38 -8.70 -11.39
C PRO A 165 -21.75 -8.32 -11.98
N ARG A 166 -21.95 -8.57 -13.29
CA ARG A 166 -23.20 -8.32 -14.00
C ARG A 166 -24.18 -9.51 -13.94
N ALA A 167 -23.79 -10.62 -13.32
CA ALA A 167 -24.70 -11.76 -13.19
C ALA A 167 -25.92 -11.36 -12.33
N PRO A 168 -27.15 -11.59 -12.82
CA PRO A 168 -28.36 -11.32 -12.07
C PRO A 168 -28.49 -12.31 -10.90
N LEU A 169 -28.72 -11.78 -9.71
CA LEU A 169 -28.99 -12.54 -8.49
C LEU A 169 -30.32 -12.10 -7.89
N THR A 170 -30.94 -12.98 -7.12
CA THR A 170 -32.08 -12.64 -6.27
C THR A 170 -31.58 -12.04 -4.96
N CYS A 171 -32.35 -11.09 -4.41
CA CYS A 171 -32.01 -10.50 -3.12
C CYS A 171 -32.04 -11.57 -2.01
N PRO A 172 -31.00 -11.70 -1.16
CA PRO A 172 -30.98 -12.64 -0.04
C PRO A 172 -32.10 -12.40 0.99
N GLN A 173 -32.57 -11.16 1.10
CA GLN A 173 -33.69 -10.78 1.96
C GLN A 173 -35.06 -11.01 1.28
N ARG A 174 -35.07 -11.56 0.06
CA ARG A 174 -36.28 -11.88 -0.73
C ARG A 174 -37.23 -10.69 -0.88
N CYS A 175 -36.70 -9.50 -1.13
CA CYS A 175 -37.53 -8.34 -1.45
C CYS A 175 -38.17 -8.47 -2.84
N ASP A 176 -39.17 -7.63 -3.11
CA ASP A 176 -39.93 -7.63 -4.37
C ASP A 176 -39.16 -7.07 -5.58
N VAL A 177 -37.97 -6.50 -5.35
CA VAL A 177 -37.06 -6.11 -6.44
C VAL A 177 -36.60 -7.39 -7.14
N GLY A 178 -36.71 -7.41 -8.48
CA GLY A 178 -36.34 -8.54 -9.31
C GLY A 178 -34.84 -8.84 -9.33
N ALA A 179 -34.33 -9.27 -10.48
CA ALA A 179 -32.91 -9.57 -10.64
C ALA A 179 -32.02 -8.33 -10.40
N ILE A 180 -31.11 -8.44 -9.44
CA ILE A 180 -30.11 -7.40 -9.11
C ILE A 180 -28.75 -7.90 -9.57
N ALA A 181 -27.97 -7.06 -10.26
CA ALA A 181 -26.61 -7.45 -10.64
C ALA A 181 -25.76 -7.67 -9.38
N ARG A 182 -24.94 -8.72 -9.38
CA ARG A 182 -24.11 -9.07 -8.23
C ARG A 182 -23.29 -7.90 -7.67
N GLY A 183 -22.69 -7.10 -8.55
CA GLY A 183 -21.89 -5.93 -8.17
C GLY A 183 -22.68 -4.84 -7.45
N ASP A 184 -24.00 -4.81 -7.66
CA ASP A 184 -24.90 -3.80 -7.09
C ASP A 184 -25.62 -4.31 -5.82
N MET A 185 -25.49 -5.60 -5.49
CA MET A 185 -26.19 -6.24 -4.35
C MET A 185 -25.88 -5.58 -3.01
N GLU A 186 -24.64 -5.16 -2.80
CA GLU A 186 -24.24 -4.52 -1.54
C GLU A 186 -24.91 -3.14 -1.39
N ALA A 187 -24.89 -2.33 -2.45
CA ALA A 187 -25.57 -1.03 -2.48
C ALA A 187 -27.07 -1.19 -2.32
N HIS A 188 -27.69 -2.15 -3.02
CA HIS A 188 -29.09 -2.47 -2.85
C HIS A 188 -29.44 -2.78 -1.38
N LEU A 189 -28.69 -3.67 -0.71
CA LEU A 189 -28.94 -4.01 0.69
C LEU A 189 -28.80 -2.78 1.61
N ARG A 190 -27.76 -1.97 1.42
CA ARG A 190 -27.54 -0.78 2.26
C ARG A 190 -28.57 0.31 2.04
N ASP A 191 -28.97 0.59 0.80
CA ASP A 191 -29.62 1.86 0.47
C ASP A 191 -31.09 1.68 0.03
N GLU A 192 -31.45 0.53 -0.54
CA GLU A 192 -32.76 0.35 -1.21
C GLU A 192 -33.62 -0.80 -0.65
N CYS A 193 -33.02 -1.82 -0.03
CA CYS A 193 -33.71 -3.06 0.31
C CYS A 193 -34.75 -2.85 1.41
N LYS A 194 -36.03 -2.79 1.02
CA LYS A 194 -37.18 -2.66 1.93
C LYS A 194 -37.38 -3.84 2.89
N ALA A 195 -36.90 -5.02 2.52
CA ALA A 195 -37.01 -6.24 3.31
C ALA A 195 -35.88 -6.39 4.33
N LEU A 196 -34.77 -5.65 4.19
CA LEU A 196 -33.65 -5.76 5.12
C LEU A 196 -34.08 -5.37 6.53
N ALA A 197 -33.80 -6.26 7.50
CA ALA A 197 -34.10 -6.02 8.90
C ALA A 197 -33.08 -5.04 9.51
N ILE A 198 -33.54 -3.81 9.80
CA ILE A 198 -32.74 -2.74 10.41
C ILE A 198 -33.20 -2.45 11.83
N ALA A 199 -32.26 -2.01 12.68
CA ALA A 199 -32.58 -1.59 14.04
C ALA A 199 -33.03 -0.12 14.06
N CYS A 200 -33.85 0.25 15.03
CA CYS A 200 -34.24 1.64 15.26
C CYS A 200 -33.04 2.54 15.61
N SER A 201 -33.05 3.79 15.16
CA SER A 201 -32.01 4.79 15.45
C SER A 201 -31.89 5.09 16.96
N PHE A 202 -32.96 4.89 17.73
CA PHE A 202 -32.97 5.04 19.20
C PHE A 202 -32.49 3.79 19.95
N LYS A 203 -31.82 2.84 19.28
CA LYS A 203 -31.31 1.61 19.91
C LYS A 203 -30.39 1.90 21.10
N GLU A 204 -29.49 2.88 20.99
CA GLU A 204 -28.57 3.25 22.07
C GLU A 204 -29.26 3.91 23.25
N ALA A 205 -30.38 4.60 22.99
CA ALA A 205 -31.25 5.13 24.04
C ALA A 205 -32.09 4.03 24.71
N GLY A 206 -32.22 2.85 24.09
CA GLY A 206 -32.86 1.66 24.66
C GLY A 206 -34.00 1.05 23.83
N CYS A 207 -34.29 1.58 22.64
CA CYS A 207 -35.32 1.01 21.77
C CYS A 207 -34.90 -0.38 21.26
N ARG A 208 -35.83 -1.34 21.30
CA ARG A 208 -35.57 -2.75 20.93
C ARG A 208 -36.07 -3.12 19.53
N PHE A 209 -36.64 -2.17 18.80
CA PHE A 209 -37.18 -2.45 17.48
C PHE A 209 -36.08 -2.86 16.50
N LYS A 210 -36.30 -4.00 15.84
CA LYS A 210 -35.55 -4.48 14.70
C LYS A 210 -36.52 -5.15 13.74
N GLY A 211 -36.64 -4.63 12.53
CA GLY A 211 -37.64 -5.09 11.57
C GLY A 211 -37.33 -4.62 10.15
N PRO A 212 -38.13 -5.03 9.15
CA PRO A 212 -37.94 -4.62 7.77
C PRO A 212 -37.88 -3.10 7.62
N ARG A 213 -37.00 -2.59 6.76
CA ARG A 213 -36.81 -1.15 6.53
C ARG A 213 -38.11 -0.39 6.29
N HIS A 214 -39.03 -0.94 5.51
CA HIS A 214 -40.30 -0.27 5.21
C HIS A 214 -41.21 -0.09 6.45
N MET A 215 -41.02 -0.87 7.51
CA MET A 215 -41.76 -0.74 8.77
C MET A 215 -41.13 0.29 9.72
N LEU A 216 -39.89 0.74 9.45
CA LEU A 216 -39.18 1.64 10.36
C LEU A 216 -39.88 2.99 10.46
N GLU A 217 -40.37 3.55 9.35
CA GLU A 217 -41.06 4.85 9.34
C GLU A 217 -42.32 4.83 10.22
N ALA A 218 -43.20 3.85 10.00
CA ALA A 218 -44.38 3.66 10.84
C ALA A 218 -44.03 3.41 12.31
N HIS A 219 -42.95 2.66 12.60
CA HIS A 219 -42.46 2.49 13.97
C HIS A 219 -42.01 3.82 14.60
N LEU A 220 -41.25 4.64 13.88
CA LEU A 220 -40.75 5.92 14.37
C LEU A 220 -41.90 6.88 14.70
N GLU A 221 -42.91 6.95 13.84
CA GLU A 221 -44.10 7.77 14.06
C GLU A 221 -44.93 7.27 15.24
N ALA A 222 -45.26 5.98 15.27
CA ALA A 222 -46.09 5.40 16.33
C ALA A 222 -45.43 5.42 17.72
N ASN A 223 -44.10 5.52 17.79
CA ASN A 223 -43.33 5.45 19.04
C ASN A 223 -42.59 6.75 19.36
N ALA A 224 -42.91 7.87 18.71
CA ALA A 224 -42.23 9.15 18.90
C ALA A 224 -42.18 9.59 20.38
N ALA A 225 -43.31 9.49 21.10
CA ALA A 225 -43.38 9.83 22.53
C ALA A 225 -42.49 8.94 23.40
N SER A 226 -42.48 7.63 23.13
CA SER A 226 -41.62 6.67 23.82
C SER A 226 -40.14 6.94 23.54
N HIS A 227 -39.79 7.26 22.29
CA HIS A 227 -38.42 7.65 21.91
C HIS A 227 -37.98 8.94 22.60
N LEU A 228 -38.85 9.96 22.71
CA LEU A 228 -38.55 11.18 23.45
C LEU A 228 -38.29 10.89 24.94
N SER A 229 -39.08 10.01 25.57
CA SER A 229 -38.84 9.59 26.96
C SER A 229 -37.49 8.87 27.15
N LEU A 230 -37.11 8.00 26.21
CA LEU A 230 -35.79 7.36 26.21
C LEU A 230 -34.66 8.40 26.06
N MET A 231 -34.83 9.42 25.21
CA MET A 231 -33.85 10.48 25.04
C MET A 231 -33.70 11.36 26.28
N VAL A 232 -34.80 11.71 26.94
CA VAL A 232 -34.76 12.45 28.22
C VAL A 232 -34.01 11.62 29.26
N SER A 233 -34.34 10.34 29.39
CA SER A 233 -33.68 9.42 30.34
C SER A 233 -32.18 9.28 30.06
N LEU A 234 -31.80 9.14 28.78
CA LEU A 234 -30.40 9.08 28.36
C LEU A 234 -29.67 10.38 28.69
N SER A 235 -30.26 11.53 28.38
CA SER A 235 -29.70 12.86 28.65
C SER A 235 -29.49 13.09 30.15
N SER A 236 -30.48 12.76 30.99
CA SER A 236 -30.36 12.85 32.45
C SER A 236 -29.24 11.97 32.99
N ARG A 237 -29.13 10.72 32.52
CA ARG A 237 -28.05 9.80 32.92
C ARG A 237 -26.67 10.32 32.48
N GLN A 238 -26.55 10.83 31.25
CA GLN A 238 -25.31 11.44 30.77
C GLN A 238 -24.94 12.69 31.58
N GLY A 239 -25.91 13.54 31.92
CA GLY A 239 -25.70 14.70 32.80
C GLY A 239 -25.17 14.32 34.17
N GLN A 240 -25.72 13.27 34.79
CA GLN A 240 -25.23 12.72 36.06
C GLN A 240 -23.80 12.19 35.94
N GLN A 241 -23.49 11.43 34.88
CA GLN A 241 -22.14 10.90 34.64
C GLN A 241 -21.11 12.02 34.42
N ILE A 242 -21.45 13.05 33.65
CA ILE A 242 -20.59 14.22 33.44
C ILE A 242 -20.34 14.92 34.78
N GLN A 243 -21.38 15.10 35.60
CA GLN A 243 -21.21 15.73 36.91
C GLN A 243 -20.29 14.91 37.82
N MET A 244 -20.46 13.58 37.85
CA MET A 244 -19.58 12.68 38.61
C MET A 244 -18.13 12.77 38.14
N LEU A 245 -17.90 12.79 36.82
CA LEU A 245 -16.57 12.92 36.24
C LEU A 245 -15.94 14.28 36.56
N LYS A 246 -16.70 15.38 36.47
CA LYS A 246 -16.25 16.71 36.87
C LYS A 246 -15.83 16.73 38.34
N THR A 247 -16.62 16.13 39.23
CA THR A 247 -16.27 16.02 40.65
C THR A 247 -15.01 15.17 40.86
N ALA A 248 -14.85 14.05 40.15
CA ALA A 248 -13.67 13.20 40.24
C ALA A 248 -12.40 13.92 39.76
N VAL A 249 -12.47 14.59 38.60
CA VAL A 249 -11.36 15.39 38.06
C VAL A 249 -10.99 16.53 39.01
N SER A 250 -11.97 17.24 39.57
CA SER A 250 -11.73 18.28 40.56
C SER A 250 -10.97 17.74 41.78
N LYS A 251 -11.39 16.58 42.33
CA LYS A 251 -10.68 15.93 43.44
C LYS A 251 -9.23 15.53 43.10
N LEU A 252 -9.00 15.05 41.87
CA LEU A 252 -7.65 14.69 41.40
C LEU A 252 -6.75 15.91 41.16
N SER A 253 -7.33 17.08 40.86
CA SER A 253 -6.58 18.31 40.63
C SER A 253 -6.07 18.98 41.92
N ILE A 254 -6.49 18.49 43.09
CA ILE A 254 -6.07 19.03 44.38
C ILE A 254 -4.58 18.76 44.60
N ASN A 255 -3.83 19.82 44.90
CA ASN A 255 -2.41 19.75 45.19
C ASN A 255 -2.18 19.47 46.68
N TYR A 256 -1.39 18.44 47.00
CA TYR A 256 -1.06 18.03 48.37
C TYR A 256 0.44 18.14 48.72
N THR A 257 1.20 18.88 47.92
CA THR A 257 2.67 18.94 48.07
C THR A 257 3.14 20.00 49.07
N GLY A 258 2.23 20.81 49.61
CA GLY A 258 2.57 22.02 50.36
C GLY A 258 3.21 23.14 49.56
N THR A 259 3.30 22.99 48.23
CA THR A 259 3.77 24.04 47.32
C THR A 259 2.76 24.28 46.21
N LEU A 260 2.09 25.44 46.23
CA LEU A 260 1.26 25.91 45.12
C LEU A 260 2.14 26.69 44.12
N LEU A 261 2.03 26.36 42.83
CA LEU A 261 2.51 27.21 41.74
C LEU A 261 1.29 27.73 40.97
N TRP A 262 0.96 29.00 41.17
CA TRP A 262 -0.20 29.63 40.57
C TRP A 262 0.22 30.42 39.32
N LYS A 263 -0.28 29.99 38.17
CA LYS A 263 -0.17 30.70 36.89
C LYS A 263 -1.36 31.65 36.74
N ILE A 264 -1.08 32.94 36.64
CA ILE A 264 -2.08 33.98 36.37
C ILE A 264 -1.91 34.41 34.92
N THR A 265 -2.87 34.07 34.06
CA THR A 265 -2.93 34.50 32.64
C THR A 265 -3.74 35.78 32.50
N ASP A 266 -3.76 36.36 31.31
CA ASP A 266 -4.60 37.51 30.95
C ASP A 266 -4.33 38.72 31.88
N TRP A 267 -3.04 38.90 32.23
CA TRP A 267 -2.60 39.86 33.23
C TRP A 267 -3.08 41.27 32.90
N SER A 268 -2.92 41.70 31.65
CA SER A 268 -3.26 43.05 31.20
C SER A 268 -4.76 43.36 31.35
N ALA A 269 -5.61 42.38 31.02
CA ALA A 269 -7.06 42.51 31.20
C ALA A 269 -7.43 42.56 32.68
N LYS A 270 -6.91 41.64 33.49
CA LYS A 270 -7.17 41.59 34.95
C LYS A 270 -6.64 42.82 35.67
N MET A 271 -5.51 43.38 35.24
CA MET A 271 -4.95 44.61 35.82
C MET A 271 -5.82 45.82 35.49
N THR A 272 -6.36 45.89 34.27
CA THR A 272 -7.30 46.95 33.88
C THR A 272 -8.57 46.87 34.72
N GLU A 273 -9.11 45.67 34.92
CA GLU A 273 -10.27 45.43 35.79
C GLU A 273 -9.96 45.80 37.25
N ALA A 274 -8.78 45.43 37.77
CA ALA A 274 -8.37 45.75 39.13
C ALA A 274 -8.19 47.26 39.38
N ARG A 275 -7.98 48.07 38.32
CA ARG A 275 -7.92 49.53 38.41
C ARG A 275 -9.30 50.19 38.36
N SER A 276 -10.30 49.53 37.76
CA SER A 276 -11.65 50.06 37.63
C SER A 276 -12.57 49.60 38.76
N LYS A 277 -12.28 48.46 39.37
CA LYS A 277 -13.07 47.87 40.45
C LYS A 277 -12.26 47.79 41.74
N ASP A 278 -12.67 48.57 42.73
CA ASP A 278 -12.08 48.53 44.07
C ASP A 278 -12.22 47.12 44.68
N GLY A 279 -11.13 46.64 45.28
CA GLY A 279 -11.11 45.37 45.99
C GLY A 279 -11.22 44.12 45.12
N LEU A 280 -10.83 44.17 43.83
CA LEU A 280 -10.79 42.96 42.99
C LEU A 280 -9.74 41.96 43.53
N GLU A 281 -10.24 40.94 44.24
CA GLU A 281 -9.45 39.82 44.76
C GLU A 281 -9.38 38.68 43.74
N LEU A 282 -8.17 38.33 43.29
CA LEU A 282 -7.95 37.08 42.58
C LEU A 282 -7.67 35.98 43.59
N VAL A 283 -8.32 34.83 43.42
CA VAL A 283 -8.23 33.71 44.36
C VAL A 283 -7.66 32.46 43.67
N SER A 284 -6.71 31.81 44.32
CA SER A 284 -6.11 30.57 43.80
C SER A 284 -7.02 29.36 43.98
N PRO A 285 -6.80 28.26 43.24
CA PRO A 285 -7.28 26.96 43.67
C PRO A 285 -6.79 26.64 45.09
N PRO A 286 -7.60 25.99 45.93
CA PRO A 286 -7.16 25.54 47.24
C PRO A 286 -6.10 24.43 47.09
N PHE A 287 -5.17 24.38 48.04
CA PHE A 287 -4.14 23.35 48.10
C PHE A 287 -3.91 22.92 49.55
N TYR A 288 -3.37 21.73 49.72
CA TYR A 288 -3.04 21.17 51.01
C TYR A 288 -1.54 21.19 51.27
N THR A 289 -1.20 21.40 52.54
CA THR A 289 0.18 21.35 53.05
C THR A 289 0.81 19.96 52.96
N SER A 290 0.00 18.90 53.02
CA SER A 290 0.36 17.50 52.81
C SER A 290 -0.90 16.68 52.48
N GLN A 291 -0.80 15.37 52.21
CA GLN A 291 -1.95 14.51 51.90
C GLN A 291 -3.09 14.57 52.94
N TYR A 292 -2.74 14.80 54.21
CA TYR A 292 -3.68 14.90 55.33
C TYR A 292 -3.48 16.20 56.13
N GLY A 293 -2.97 17.23 55.47
CA GLY A 293 -2.56 18.48 56.11
C GLY A 293 -3.65 19.56 56.13
N TYR A 294 -3.24 20.78 56.49
CA TYR A 294 -4.08 21.99 56.43
C TYR A 294 -4.43 22.33 54.97
N LYS A 295 -5.67 22.80 54.76
CA LYS A 295 -6.14 23.36 53.50
C LYS A 295 -5.89 24.87 53.49
N LEU A 296 -5.26 25.36 52.43
CA LEU A 296 -4.90 26.77 52.27
C LEU A 296 -5.40 27.31 50.93
N GLN A 297 -5.59 28.62 50.86
CA GLN A 297 -5.91 29.33 49.63
C GLN A 297 -5.22 30.68 49.60
N ALA A 298 -4.56 30.98 48.48
CA ALA A 298 -3.86 32.25 48.29
C ALA A 298 -4.78 33.23 47.56
N SER A 299 -4.58 34.51 47.83
CA SER A 299 -5.20 35.57 47.05
C SER A 299 -4.24 36.68 46.70
N MET A 300 -4.57 37.43 45.64
CA MET A 300 -3.73 38.47 45.09
C MET A 300 -4.58 39.64 44.60
N PHE A 301 -4.17 40.86 44.95
CA PHE A 301 -4.75 42.10 44.47
C PHE A 301 -3.76 42.76 43.53
N LEU A 302 -4.08 42.77 42.23
CA LEU A 302 -3.15 43.26 41.21
C LEU A 302 -2.87 44.77 41.35
N ASN A 303 -3.92 45.54 41.63
CA ASN A 303 -3.81 46.98 41.89
C ASN A 303 -3.62 47.31 43.38
N GLY A 304 -3.23 46.31 44.17
CA GLY A 304 -2.95 46.45 45.60
C GLY A 304 -4.20 46.52 46.48
N ASN A 305 -3.98 46.41 47.78
CA ASN A 305 -5.00 46.50 48.80
C ASN A 305 -4.41 47.13 50.08
N GLY A 306 -5.19 47.92 50.80
CA GLY A 306 -4.78 48.59 52.03
C GLY A 306 -3.54 49.49 51.80
N PRO A 307 -2.48 49.39 52.62
CA PRO A 307 -1.31 50.26 52.49
C PRO A 307 -0.56 50.21 51.14
N GLY A 308 -0.79 49.17 50.32
CA GLY A 308 -0.17 49.00 48.99
C GLY A 308 -1.08 49.32 47.82
N GLU A 309 -2.30 49.81 48.08
CA GLU A 309 -3.26 50.17 47.05
C GLU A 309 -2.67 51.15 46.03
N ASN A 310 -3.01 50.93 44.76
CA ASN A 310 -2.57 51.69 43.58
C ASN A 310 -1.06 51.73 43.31
N THR A 311 -0.22 51.12 44.15
CA THR A 311 1.24 51.24 44.07
C THR A 311 1.96 49.90 44.03
N HIS A 312 1.36 48.85 44.61
CA HIS A 312 1.95 47.53 44.74
C HIS A 312 0.95 46.45 44.32
N VAL A 313 1.45 45.25 44.05
CA VAL A 313 0.65 44.03 44.13
C VAL A 313 0.66 43.57 45.59
N SER A 314 -0.50 43.14 46.08
CA SER A 314 -0.65 42.56 47.42
C SER A 314 -0.95 41.07 47.34
N VAL A 315 -0.42 40.28 48.27
CA VAL A 315 -0.67 38.83 48.34
C VAL A 315 -1.06 38.41 49.75
N TYR A 316 -2.00 37.47 49.87
CA TYR A 316 -2.53 36.97 51.14
C TYR A 316 -2.73 35.45 51.12
N ILE A 317 -2.83 34.84 52.29
CA ILE A 317 -3.14 33.42 52.48
C ILE A 317 -4.23 33.27 53.55
N LYS A 318 -5.18 32.37 53.28
CA LYS A 318 -6.23 31.96 54.22
C LYS A 318 -6.08 30.49 54.56
N VAL A 319 -6.36 30.13 55.81
CA VAL A 319 -6.58 28.74 56.22
C VAL A 319 -8.07 28.44 56.02
N LEU A 320 -8.37 27.38 55.26
CA LEU A 320 -9.74 26.97 54.96
C LEU A 320 -10.11 25.73 55.78
N PRO A 321 -11.40 25.48 56.05
CA PRO A 321 -11.85 24.22 56.61
C PRO A 321 -11.38 23.02 55.76
N GLY A 322 -10.60 22.16 56.39
CA GLY A 322 -10.03 20.95 55.83
C GLY A 322 -10.71 19.69 56.38
N GLU A 323 -10.65 18.62 55.59
CA GLU A 323 -11.23 17.30 55.97
C GLU A 323 -10.56 16.70 57.21
N TYR A 324 -9.28 17.04 57.44
CA TYR A 324 -8.44 16.45 58.49
C TYR A 324 -8.23 17.38 59.69
N ASP A 325 -8.92 18.52 59.77
CA ASP A 325 -8.66 19.58 60.77
C ASP A 325 -8.75 19.09 62.22
N ALA A 326 -9.56 18.07 62.49
CA ALA A 326 -9.68 17.46 63.82
C ALA A 326 -8.43 16.71 64.29
N LEU A 327 -7.56 16.29 63.35
CA LEU A 327 -6.32 15.55 63.61
C LEU A 327 -5.09 16.46 63.64
N LEU A 328 -5.23 17.71 63.17
CA LEU A 328 -4.15 18.67 63.04
C LEU A 328 -3.93 19.45 64.33
N LYS A 329 -2.69 19.93 64.52
CA LYS A 329 -2.35 20.82 65.64
C LYS A 329 -2.85 22.24 65.34
N TRP A 330 -3.34 22.94 66.35
CA TRP A 330 -3.79 24.32 66.21
C TRP A 330 -3.20 25.20 67.32
N PRO A 331 -2.93 26.50 67.05
CA PRO A 331 -3.10 27.20 65.78
C PRO A 331 -2.11 26.78 64.69
N PHE A 332 -2.39 27.12 63.43
CA PHE A 332 -1.50 26.86 62.30
C PHE A 332 -0.17 27.61 62.50
N ALA A 333 0.96 26.90 62.43
CA ALA A 333 2.28 27.45 62.80
C ALA A 333 3.40 27.12 61.80
N HIS A 334 3.06 26.66 60.58
CA HIS A 334 4.07 26.39 59.55
C HIS A 334 4.49 27.68 58.84
N SER A 335 5.78 27.83 58.55
CA SER A 335 6.27 28.98 57.80
C SER A 335 5.71 28.99 56.37
N ILE A 336 5.31 30.17 55.91
CA ILE A 336 4.78 30.39 54.57
C ILE A 336 5.71 31.34 53.83
N THR A 337 6.05 30.99 52.59
CA THR A 337 6.84 31.82 51.68
C THR A 337 6.08 32.08 50.39
N PHE A 338 5.86 33.34 50.05
CA PHE A 338 5.43 33.77 48.73
C PHE A 338 6.66 34.02 47.85
N THR A 339 6.59 33.67 46.58
CA THR A 339 7.65 33.96 45.60
C THR A 339 7.03 34.34 44.27
N LEU A 340 7.27 35.57 43.80
CA LEU A 340 6.96 35.98 42.43
C LEU A 340 8.18 35.71 41.55
N PHE A 341 8.02 34.91 40.50
CA PHE A 341 9.14 34.55 39.63
C PHE A 341 9.46 35.61 38.59
N GLU A 342 10.74 35.89 38.45
CA GLU A 342 11.27 36.62 37.28
C GLU A 342 11.46 35.63 36.13
N GLN A 343 10.76 35.84 35.01
CA GLN A 343 10.66 34.89 33.91
C GLN A 343 11.82 35.07 32.91
N GLY A 344 12.56 34.00 32.62
CA GLY A 344 13.67 34.01 31.66
C GLY A 344 15.08 34.09 32.25
N ALA A 345 15.21 34.15 33.58
CA ALA A 345 16.51 33.94 34.24
C ALA A 345 16.95 32.46 34.10
N GLN A 346 18.21 32.22 33.70
CA GLN A 346 18.73 30.86 33.42
C GLN A 346 18.87 29.92 34.63
N THR A 347 18.54 30.40 35.82
CA THR A 347 18.47 29.61 37.04
C THR A 347 17.25 30.12 37.79
N GLY A 348 16.33 29.25 38.21
CA GLY A 348 15.09 29.58 38.94
C GLY A 348 15.29 30.21 40.34
N GLN A 349 16.28 31.10 40.46
CA GLN A 349 16.72 31.88 41.60
C GLN A 349 16.42 33.39 41.45
N GLY A 350 15.83 33.81 40.32
CA GLY A 350 15.34 35.18 40.13
C GLY A 350 13.90 35.34 40.59
N GLY A 351 13.62 36.31 41.46
CA GLY A 351 12.27 36.61 41.95
C GLY A 351 12.25 37.49 43.20
N VAL A 352 11.06 37.92 43.59
CA VAL A 352 10.80 38.57 44.89
C VAL A 352 10.16 37.54 45.80
N ALA A 353 10.71 37.35 47.00
CA ALA A 353 10.18 36.41 47.97
C ALA A 353 10.02 37.06 49.35
N GLU A 354 8.87 36.83 49.96
CA GLU A 354 8.56 37.26 51.33
C GLU A 354 8.08 36.05 52.12
N SER A 355 8.53 35.93 53.36
CA SER A 355 8.22 34.80 54.23
C SER A 355 7.87 35.26 55.62
N PHE A 356 6.96 34.53 56.26
CA PHE A 356 6.63 34.75 57.67
C PHE A 356 6.41 33.41 58.37
N VAL A 357 6.43 33.47 59.70
CA VAL A 357 5.96 32.37 60.55
C VAL A 357 4.69 32.89 61.24
N PRO A 358 3.55 32.19 61.13
CA PRO A 358 2.32 32.60 61.78
C PRO A 358 2.50 32.75 63.29
N ASP A 359 2.07 33.89 63.84
CA ASP A 359 1.99 34.07 65.28
C ASP A 359 0.76 33.31 65.84
N PRO A 360 0.91 32.52 66.93
CA PRO A 360 -0.19 31.79 67.54
C PRO A 360 -1.37 32.64 68.00
N THR A 361 -1.17 33.95 68.22
CA THR A 361 -2.21 34.88 68.66
C THR A 361 -3.07 35.42 67.51
N TRP A 362 -2.67 35.20 66.25
CA TRP A 362 -3.39 35.70 65.09
C TRP A 362 -4.67 34.88 64.83
N GLU A 363 -5.81 35.56 64.75
CA GLU A 363 -7.13 34.93 64.54
C GLU A 363 -7.21 34.17 63.20
N ASN A 364 -6.55 34.69 62.15
CA ASN A 364 -6.51 34.10 60.80
C ASN A 364 -5.91 32.68 60.74
N PHE A 365 -5.21 32.25 61.80
CA PHE A 365 -4.52 30.97 61.87
C PHE A 365 -5.09 30.04 62.96
N GLN A 366 -6.19 30.44 63.59
CA GLN A 366 -6.97 29.54 64.44
C GLN A 366 -7.73 28.51 63.58
N ARG A 367 -8.22 27.45 64.23
CA ARG A 367 -8.98 26.40 63.55
C ARG A 367 -10.25 26.98 62.91
N PRO A 368 -10.40 26.96 61.57
CA PRO A 368 -11.58 27.49 60.92
C PRO A 368 -12.75 26.54 61.11
N SER A 369 -13.92 27.09 61.49
CA SER A 369 -15.18 26.32 61.53
C SER A 369 -15.98 26.45 60.24
N ASN A 370 -15.89 27.62 59.59
CA ASN A 370 -16.49 27.94 58.30
C ASN A 370 -15.41 28.58 57.41
N GLU A 371 -15.71 28.78 56.13
CA GLU A 371 -14.83 29.59 55.27
C GLU A 371 -14.73 31.02 55.84
N PRO A 372 -13.51 31.57 56.02
CA PRO A 372 -13.34 32.87 56.65
C PRO A 372 -13.78 34.01 55.73
N ASP A 373 -14.73 34.82 56.20
CA ASP A 373 -15.21 36.03 55.52
C ASP A 373 -14.14 37.14 55.49
N GLN A 374 -13.19 37.12 56.43
CA GLN A 374 -12.12 38.11 56.53
C GLN A 374 -11.00 37.84 55.52
N LEU A 375 -10.26 38.91 55.20
CA LEU A 375 -9.04 38.81 54.40
C LEU A 375 -8.00 38.00 55.17
N GLY A 376 -7.23 37.19 54.43
CA GLY A 376 -6.15 36.40 55.02
C GLY A 376 -4.98 37.27 55.48
N PHE A 377 -3.97 36.64 56.06
CA PHE A 377 -2.72 37.31 56.40
C PHE A 377 -1.79 37.38 55.18
N GLY A 378 -1.00 38.45 55.05
CA GLY A 378 -0.08 38.58 53.93
C GLY A 378 0.63 39.91 53.87
N PHE A 379 1.03 40.29 52.66
CA PHE A 379 1.89 41.43 52.38
C PHE A 379 1.16 42.44 51.48
N PRO A 380 0.60 43.52 52.05
CA PRO A 380 -0.03 44.59 51.27
C PRO A 380 0.91 45.23 50.25
N ARG A 381 2.21 45.35 50.58
CA ARG A 381 3.25 45.90 49.70
C ARG A 381 4.24 44.82 49.27
N PHE A 382 3.77 43.79 48.58
CA PHE A 382 4.62 42.65 48.21
C PHE A 382 5.63 42.98 47.10
N ILE A 383 5.17 43.61 46.01
CA ILE A 383 6.06 44.09 44.95
C ILE A 383 5.48 45.37 44.35
N SER A 384 6.32 46.39 44.12
CA SER A 384 5.86 47.64 43.53
C SER A 384 5.52 47.48 42.05
N HIS A 385 4.54 48.23 41.56
CA HIS A 385 4.24 48.25 40.13
C HIS A 385 5.45 48.71 39.31
N GLU A 386 6.24 49.65 39.83
CA GLU A 386 7.49 50.08 39.17
C GLU A 386 8.46 48.90 38.94
N MET A 387 8.67 48.06 39.96
CA MET A 387 9.55 46.90 39.86
C MET A 387 9.00 45.84 38.90
N LEU A 388 7.68 45.62 38.93
CA LEU A 388 6.97 44.72 38.02
C LEU A 388 7.17 45.07 36.54
N HIS A 389 7.21 46.36 36.20
CA HIS A 389 7.41 46.81 34.81
C HIS A 389 8.90 46.84 34.40
N ARG A 390 9.82 47.05 35.34
CA ARG A 390 11.26 47.15 35.06
C ARG A 390 11.94 45.81 34.81
N ARG A 391 11.35 44.72 35.27
CA ARG A 391 11.93 43.37 35.20
C ARG A 391 10.93 42.38 34.58
N PRO A 392 11.39 41.26 34.02
CA PRO A 392 10.53 40.33 33.29
C PRO A 392 9.69 39.43 34.21
N PHE A 393 8.96 40.01 35.17
CA PHE A 393 7.99 39.29 36.01
C PHE A 393 6.74 38.91 35.22
N ILE A 394 6.35 39.75 34.26
CA ILE A 394 5.23 39.52 33.34
C ILE A 394 5.82 39.17 31.97
N LYS A 395 5.47 38.01 31.44
CA LYS A 395 5.86 37.57 30.10
C LYS A 395 4.70 36.79 29.48
N ASP A 396 4.45 37.00 28.19
CA ASP A 396 3.34 36.37 27.45
C ASP A 396 2.00 36.54 28.19
N ASP A 397 1.76 37.77 28.67
CA ASP A 397 0.60 38.19 29.47
C ASP A 397 0.31 37.31 30.69
N THR A 398 1.37 36.73 31.26
CA THR A 398 1.32 35.74 32.34
C THR A 398 2.27 36.10 33.47
N VAL A 399 1.87 35.79 34.71
CA VAL A 399 2.67 35.87 35.93
C VAL A 399 2.62 34.55 36.70
N PHE A 400 3.69 34.20 37.41
CA PHE A 400 3.76 33.00 38.26
C PHE A 400 4.04 33.37 39.72
N LEU A 401 3.10 33.03 40.60
CA LEU A 401 3.26 33.14 42.05
C LEU A 401 3.39 31.74 42.65
N ARG A 402 4.44 31.50 43.44
CA ARG A 402 4.56 30.30 44.25
C ARG A 402 4.26 30.60 45.71
N VAL A 403 3.50 29.73 46.35
CA VAL A 403 3.32 29.68 47.79
C VAL A 403 3.89 28.36 48.29
N LYS A 404 4.88 28.42 49.16
CA LYS A 404 5.51 27.23 49.76
C LYS A 404 5.29 27.25 51.27
N VAL A 405 4.86 26.11 51.79
CA VAL A 405 4.69 25.88 53.24
C VAL A 405 5.80 24.95 53.71
N ASP A 406 6.49 25.35 54.78
CA ASP A 406 7.58 24.59 55.37
C ASP A 406 7.22 24.16 56.81
N PRO A 407 6.93 22.87 57.05
CA PRO A 407 6.58 22.37 58.38
C PRO A 407 7.78 22.24 59.32
N SER A 408 9.02 22.36 58.84
CA SER A 408 10.23 22.23 59.67
C SER A 408 10.59 23.52 60.42
N LYS A 409 10.00 24.65 60.01
CA LYS A 409 10.23 25.98 60.58
C LYS A 409 8.98 26.41 61.36
N ILE A 410 8.87 25.93 62.59
CA ILE A 410 7.81 26.27 63.53
C ILE A 410 8.45 27.09 64.66
N VAL A 411 7.76 28.13 65.15
CA VAL A 411 8.16 28.76 66.42
C VAL A 411 7.95 27.73 67.53
N ALA A 412 9.04 27.22 68.12
CA ALA A 412 8.95 26.45 69.34
C ALA A 412 8.44 27.39 70.44
N VAL A 413 7.24 27.13 70.94
CA VAL A 413 6.73 27.75 72.18
C VAL A 413 7.21 26.91 73.35
#